data_AF-A0A927J0M9-F1
#
_entry.id   AF-A0A927J0M9-F1
#
_cell.length_a   1.000
_cell.length_b   1.000
_cell.length_c   1.000
_cell.angle_alpha   90.00
_cell.angle_beta   90.00
_cell.angle_gamma   90.00
#
_symmetry.space_group_name_H-M   'P 1'
#
loop_
_entity.id
_entity.type
_entity.pdbx_description
1 polymer ?
#
loop_
_entity_poly.entity_id
_entity_poly.type
_entity_poly.pdbx_seq_one_letter_code
_entity_poly.pdbx_strand_id
1 'polypeptide(L)'
;MTLTQFLLARIADDEAAADSPVGSAGTFWSPARVRAECAAKRRIVTLAYEATGYDMTVDLERESDSRTESGVEFVGDRILRALATPYADHPDYEPRWGA
;
A
#
# COMPACT_ATOMS: atom_id res chain seq x y z
N MET A 1 6.21 7.98 -10.20
CA MET A 1 5.31 8.21 -9.03
C MET A 1 5.94 7.49 -7.83
N THR A 2 5.63 7.82 -6.57
CA THR A 2 6.04 6.95 -5.43
C THR A 2 5.06 5.80 -5.24
N LEU A 3 5.49 4.69 -4.62
CA LEU A 3 4.61 3.56 -4.31
C LEU A 3 3.39 3.99 -3.49
N THR A 4 3.59 4.83 -2.47
CA THR A 4 2.48 5.37 -1.67
C THR A 4 1.54 6.24 -2.47
N GLN A 5 2.06 7.14 -3.32
CA GLN A 5 1.20 7.97 -4.18
C GLN A 5 0.37 7.10 -5.13
N PHE A 6 0.97 6.06 -5.70
CA PHE A 6 0.27 5.09 -6.53
C PHE A 6 -0.84 4.38 -5.75
N LEU A 7 -0.55 3.85 -4.56
CA LEU A 7 -1.55 3.19 -3.71
C LEU A 7 -2.70 4.13 -3.34
N LEU A 8 -2.41 5.37 -2.92
CA LEU A 8 -3.44 6.33 -2.57
C LEU A 8 -4.32 6.71 -3.76
N ALA A 9 -3.74 6.83 -4.96
CA ALA A 9 -4.49 7.07 -6.18
C ALA A 9 -5.41 5.88 -6.51
N ARG A 10 -4.92 4.64 -6.47
CA ARG A 10 -5.72 3.45 -6.76
C ARG A 10 -6.83 3.21 -5.73
N ILE A 11 -6.57 3.50 -4.46
CA ILE A 11 -7.63 3.46 -3.43
C ILE A 11 -8.72 4.51 -3.71
N ALA A 12 -8.34 5.69 -4.21
CA ALA A 12 -9.32 6.72 -4.58
C ALA A 12 -10.14 6.30 -5.81
N ASP A 13 -9.50 5.67 -6.80
CA ASP A 13 -10.20 5.13 -7.97
C ASP A 13 -11.20 4.04 -7.59
N ASP A 14 -10.81 3.11 -6.71
CA ASP A 14 -11.68 2.05 -6.17
C ASP A 14 -12.90 2.63 -5.43
N GLU A 15 -12.69 3.70 -4.66
CA GLU A 15 -13.76 4.41 -3.95
C GLU A 15 -14.72 5.12 -4.91
N ALA A 16 -14.17 5.82 -5.91
CA ALA A 16 -14.96 6.49 -6.94
C ALA A 16 -15.77 5.48 -7.79
N ALA A 17 -15.21 4.31 -8.07
CA ALA A 17 -15.92 3.23 -8.76
C ALA A 17 -17.11 2.70 -7.93
N ALA A 18 -16.98 2.67 -6.59
CA ALA A 18 -18.07 2.31 -5.69
C ALA A 18 -19.18 3.37 -5.61
N ASP A 19 -18.84 4.64 -5.82
CA ASP A 19 -19.79 5.76 -5.86
C ASP A 19 -20.52 5.89 -7.22
N SER A 20 -20.05 5.20 -8.26
CA SER A 20 -20.59 5.34 -9.60
C SER A 20 -22.04 4.81 -9.69
N PRO A 21 -23.00 5.63 -10.15
CA PRO A 21 -24.43 5.27 -10.25
C PRO A 21 -24.71 4.22 -11.33
N VAL A 22 -23.78 4.00 -12.26
CA VAL A 22 -23.88 2.98 -13.31
C VAL A 22 -23.71 1.57 -12.74
N GLY A 23 -23.31 1.46 -11.47
CA GLY A 23 -22.82 0.22 -10.88
C GLY A 23 -21.49 -0.15 -11.53
N SER A 24 -20.51 -0.58 -10.73
CA SER A 24 -19.33 -1.21 -11.31
C SER A 24 -19.81 -2.49 -12.01
N ALA A 25 -19.86 -2.48 -13.34
CA ALA A 25 -20.08 -3.67 -14.15
C ALA A 25 -18.90 -4.63 -13.89
N GLY A 26 -19.01 -5.44 -12.83
CA GLY A 26 -17.94 -6.33 -12.38
C GLY A 26 -17.81 -6.54 -10.87
N THR A 27 -18.50 -5.77 -10.02
CA THR A 27 -18.32 -5.90 -8.56
C THR A 27 -19.54 -6.54 -7.89
N PHE A 28 -19.38 -7.78 -7.40
CA PHE A 28 -20.40 -8.49 -6.60
C PHE A 28 -20.56 -7.95 -5.17
N TRP A 29 -19.71 -6.99 -4.76
CA TRP A 29 -19.67 -6.42 -3.42
C TRP A 29 -20.52 -5.15 -3.31
N SER A 30 -21.11 -4.93 -2.13
CA SER A 30 -21.87 -3.71 -1.87
C SER A 30 -20.94 -2.48 -1.87
N PRO A 31 -21.40 -1.32 -2.36
CA PRO A 31 -20.61 -0.08 -2.30
C PRO A 31 -20.10 0.26 -0.90
N ALA A 32 -20.91 0.01 0.13
CA ALA A 32 -20.52 0.22 1.53
C ALA A 32 -19.32 -0.65 1.93
N ARG A 33 -19.27 -1.90 1.47
CA ARG A 33 -18.14 -2.79 1.74
C ARG A 33 -16.86 -2.30 1.07
N VAL A 34 -16.94 -1.86 -0.20
CA VAL A 34 -15.78 -1.33 -0.95
C VAL A 34 -15.21 -0.09 -0.27
N ARG A 35 -16.06 0.87 0.15
CA ARG A 35 -15.60 2.05 0.91
C ARG A 35 -14.92 1.68 2.23
N ALA A 36 -15.47 0.71 2.96
CA ALA A 36 -14.85 0.21 4.19
C ALA A 36 -13.47 -0.42 3.94
N GLU A 37 -13.29 -1.11 2.81
CA GLU A 37 -11.98 -1.63 2.41
C GLU A 37 -11.01 -0.51 2.03
N CYS A 38 -11.45 0.49 1.27
CA CYS A 38 -10.64 1.66 0.92
C CYS A 38 -10.16 2.40 2.17
N ALA A 39 -11.04 2.59 3.16
CA ALA A 39 -10.69 3.16 4.46
C ALA A 39 -9.66 2.31 5.21
N ALA A 40 -9.81 0.98 5.21
CA ALA A 40 -8.85 0.07 5.81
C ALA A 40 -7.47 0.14 5.12
N LYS A 41 -7.43 0.15 3.77
CA LYS A 41 -6.19 0.28 2.99
C LYS A 41 -5.47 1.60 3.31
N ARG A 42 -6.18 2.73 3.41
CA ARG A 42 -5.59 4.01 3.87
C ARG A 42 -4.97 3.92 5.25
N ARG A 43 -5.67 3.25 6.19
CA ARG A 43 -5.13 3.04 7.54
C ARG A 43 -3.87 2.18 7.53
N ILE A 44 -3.82 1.13 6.70
CA ILE A 44 -2.63 0.28 6.56
C ILE A 44 -1.46 1.08 5.98
N VAL A 45 -1.69 1.97 5.01
CA VAL A 45 -0.65 2.87 4.50
C VAL A 45 -0.06 3.74 5.62
N THR A 46 -0.90 4.31 6.49
CA THR A 46 -0.42 5.05 7.68
C THR A 46 0.40 4.16 8.62
N LEU A 47 -0.11 2.96 8.93
CA LEU A 47 0.59 2.00 9.80
C LEU A 47 1.92 1.54 9.21
N ALA A 48 2.04 1.46 7.88
CA ALA A 48 3.30 1.14 7.22
C ALA A 48 4.37 2.23 7.46
N TYR A 49 3.98 3.51 7.43
CA TYR A 49 4.89 4.60 7.80
C TYR A 49 5.32 4.53 9.26
N GLU A 50 4.38 4.25 10.17
CA GLU A 50 4.70 4.06 11.59
C GLU A 50 5.67 2.88 11.77
N ALA A 51 5.43 1.75 11.10
CA ALA A 51 6.31 0.58 11.13
C ALA A 51 7.73 0.89 10.65
N THR A 52 7.87 1.63 9.54
CA THR A 52 9.19 2.09 9.05
C THR A 52 9.88 3.00 10.08
N GLY A 53 9.14 3.87 10.76
CA GLY A 53 9.69 4.73 11.82
C GLY A 53 10.22 3.94 13.02
N TYR A 54 9.46 2.93 13.48
CA TYR A 54 9.92 2.02 14.55
C TYR A 54 11.16 1.24 14.12
N ASP A 55 11.16 0.74 12.89
CA ASP A 55 12.30 0.03 12.30
C ASP A 55 13.57 0.90 12.28
N MET A 56 13.47 2.16 11.85
CA MET A 56 14.59 3.10 11.85
C MET A 56 15.07 3.43 13.26
N THR A 57 14.15 3.54 14.22
CA THR A 57 14.50 3.80 15.63
C THR A 57 15.33 2.64 16.20
N VAL A 58 14.90 1.40 15.94
CA VAL A 58 15.63 0.19 16.35
C VAL A 58 17.00 0.10 15.68
N ASP A 59 17.12 0.50 14.42
CA ASP A 59 18.41 0.53 13.74
C ASP A 59 19.34 1.60 14.32
N LEU A 60 18.85 2.78 14.65
CA LEU A 60 19.67 3.82 15.28
C LEU A 60 20.17 3.41 16.68
N GLU A 61 19.40 2.59 17.40
CA GLU A 61 19.81 2.03 18.70
C GLU A 61 20.88 0.93 18.58
N ARG A 62 21.07 0.35 17.38
CA ARG A 62 22.12 -0.62 17.08
C ARG A 62 23.21 0.11 16.31
N GLU A 63 24.41 0.28 16.88
CA GLU A 63 25.57 0.87 16.16
C GLU A 63 26.10 -0.04 15.02
N SER A 64 25.24 -0.52 14.12
CA SER A 64 25.57 -1.50 13.09
C SER A 64 24.79 -1.25 11.81
N ASP A 65 25.52 -1.13 10.70
CA ASP A 65 25.01 -1.16 9.32
C ASP A 65 24.36 -2.50 8.91
N SER A 66 24.07 -3.38 9.87
CA SER A 66 23.52 -4.73 9.68
C SER A 66 22.28 -4.80 8.79
N ARG A 67 21.42 -3.77 8.77
CA ARG A 67 20.25 -3.76 7.88
C ARG A 67 20.65 -3.54 6.42
N THR A 68 21.54 -2.60 6.15
CA THR A 68 22.10 -2.37 4.80
C THR A 68 22.86 -3.59 4.30
N GLU A 69 23.61 -4.26 5.18
CA GLU A 69 24.37 -5.48 4.86
C GLU A 69 23.48 -6.71 4.65
N SER A 70 22.39 -6.84 5.40
CA SER A 70 21.45 -7.97 5.29
C SER A 70 20.48 -7.85 4.11
N GLY A 71 20.35 -6.66 3.51
CA GLY A 71 19.41 -6.40 2.42
C GLY A 71 17.93 -6.51 2.85
N VAL A 72 17.66 -6.49 4.16
CA VAL A 72 16.30 -6.59 4.69
C VAL A 72 15.58 -5.26 4.51
N GLU A 73 14.52 -5.27 3.69
CA GLU A 73 13.64 -4.12 3.53
C GLU A 73 12.88 -3.79 4.83
N PHE A 74 12.60 -2.50 5.05
CA PHE A 74 11.74 -2.06 6.14
C PHE A 74 10.39 -2.76 6.09
N VAL A 75 9.85 -3.13 7.26
CA VAL A 75 8.55 -3.80 7.37
C VAL A 75 7.45 -2.96 6.70
N GLY A 76 7.50 -1.65 6.86
CA GLY A 76 6.58 -0.74 6.17
C GLY A 76 6.66 -0.83 4.65
N ASP A 77 7.86 -0.92 4.07
CA ASP A 77 8.03 -1.06 2.61
C ASP A 77 7.42 -2.37 2.11
N ARG A 78 7.66 -3.47 2.83
CA ARG A 78 7.07 -4.79 2.53
C ARG A 78 5.54 -4.77 2.59
N ILE A 79 4.97 -4.06 3.55
CA ILE A 79 3.50 -3.88 3.65
C ILE A 79 2.97 -3.12 2.43
N LEU A 80 3.65 -2.04 2.01
CA LEU A 80 3.23 -1.25 0.85
C LEU A 80 3.31 -2.06 -0.45
N ARG A 81 4.36 -2.86 -0.66
CA ARG A 81 4.49 -3.76 -1.82
C ARG A 81 3.38 -4.81 -1.87
N ALA A 82 3.05 -5.40 -0.71
CA ALA A 82 1.94 -6.34 -0.62
C ALA A 82 0.59 -5.69 -0.96
N LEU A 83 0.37 -4.43 -0.54
CA LEU A 83 -0.82 -3.67 -0.94
C LEU A 83 -0.86 -3.34 -2.43
N ALA A 84 0.29 -3.29 -3.10
CA ALA A 84 0.38 -2.98 -4.53
C ALA A 84 0.13 -4.20 -5.43
N THR A 85 0.24 -5.43 -4.89
CA THR A 85 0.06 -6.68 -5.63
C THR A 85 -1.24 -6.75 -6.46
N PRO A 86 -2.42 -6.31 -5.95
CA PRO A 86 -3.66 -6.36 -6.73
C PRO A 86 -3.66 -5.44 -7.96
N TYR A 87 -2.74 -4.49 -8.03
CA TYR A 87 -2.68 -3.48 -9.09
C TYR A 87 -1.54 -3.76 -10.10
N ALA A 88 -0.99 -4.98 -10.12
CA ALA A 88 0.15 -5.34 -10.98
C ALA A 88 -0.11 -5.15 -12.49
N ASP A 89 -1.36 -5.31 -12.93
CA ASP A 89 -1.78 -5.12 -14.33
C ASP A 89 -2.12 -3.66 -14.67
N HIS A 90 -1.98 -2.73 -13.72
CA HIS A 90 -2.28 -1.31 -13.93
C HIS A 90 -1.17 -0.64 -14.76
N PRO A 91 -1.49 0.22 -15.76
CA PRO A 91 -0.47 0.86 -16.61
C PRO A 91 0.56 1.71 -15.85
N ASP A 92 0.13 2.38 -14.78
CA ASP A 92 1.03 3.14 -13.89
C ASP A 92 1.82 2.27 -12.89
N TYR A 93 1.62 0.95 -12.87
CA TYR A 93 2.35 0.05 -11.97
C TYR A 93 3.79 -0.10 -12.43
N GLU A 94 4.74 0.12 -11.52
CA GLU A 94 6.16 -0.12 -11.79
C GLU A 94 6.56 -1.51 -11.26
N PRO A 95 7.14 -2.41 -12.08
CA PRO A 95 7.48 -3.79 -11.67
C PRO A 95 8.33 -3.89 -10.40
N ARG A 96 9.15 -2.87 -10.12
CA ARG A 96 9.96 -2.79 -8.90
C ARG A 96 9.14 -2.71 -7.60
N TRP A 97 7.84 -2.47 -7.66
CA TRP A 97 6.93 -2.48 -6.51
C TRP A 97 6.39 -3.88 -6.19
N GLY A 98 6.68 -4.88 -7.03
CA GLY A 98 6.35 -6.28 -6.78
C GLY A 98 7.09 -6.84 -5.57
N ALA A 99 6.51 -7.92 -5.03
CA ALA A 99 7.12 -8.77 -4.00
C ALA A 99 8.10 -9.78 -4.61
#